data_AF-A0A819XX03-F1
#
_entry.id   AF-A0A819XX03-F1
#
_cell.length_a   1.000
_cell.length_b   1.000
_cell.length_c   1.000
_cell.angle_alpha   90.00
_cell.angle_beta   90.00
_cell.angle_gamma   90.00
#
_symmetry.space_group_name_H-M   'P 1'
#
loop_
_entity.id
_entity.type
_entity.pdbx_description
1 polymer ?
#
loop_
_entity_poly.entity_id
_entity_poly.type
_entity_poly.pdbx_seq_one_letter_code
_entity_poly.pdbx_strand_id
1 'polypeptide(L)' 'LKLGNERQPPDIPQELSDTAKDFLAKCFEPTQKRPSAKDLLNHPFFK' A
#
# COMPACT_ATOMS: atom_id res chain seq x y z
N LEU A 1 21.28 9.71 -6.48
CA LEU A 1 20.19 8.73 -6.66
C LEU A 1 20.17 7.83 -5.43
N LYS A 2 19.17 7.96 -4.54
CA LYS A 2 19.01 6.99 -3.46
C LYS A 2 18.57 5.67 -4.08
N LEU A 3 19.53 4.78 -4.33
CA LEU A 3 19.26 3.41 -4.75
C LEU A 3 18.68 2.70 -3.51
N GLY A 4 17.36 2.55 -3.49
CA GLY A 4 16.59 2.06 -2.35
C GLY A 4 16.96 0.62 -2.00
N ASN A 5 17.82 0.47 -0.99
CA ASN A 5 18.14 -0.80 -0.34
C ASN A 5 17.47 -0.93 1.05
N GLU A 6 16.61 0.01 1.41
CA GLU A 6 15.89 0.00 2.67
C GLU A 6 14.63 -0.84 2.47
N ARG A 7 14.54 -2.00 3.12
CA ARG A 7 13.36 -2.88 3.13
C ARG A 7 12.14 -2.26 3.83
N GLN A 8 12.14 -0.94 3.99
CA GLN A 8 11.10 -0.19 4.65
C GLN A 8 10.15 0.38 3.59
N PRO A 9 8.84 0.23 3.79
CA PRO A 9 7.87 0.84 2.89
C PRO A 9 7.98 2.37 2.97
N PRO A 10 7.64 3.08 1.89
CA PRO A 10 7.63 4.54 1.89
C PRO A 10 6.58 5.07 2.86
N ASP A 11 6.80 6.28 3.37
CA ASP A 11 5.82 6.96 4.20
C ASP A 11 4.53 7.25 3.43
N ILE A 12 3.38 6.99 4.07
CA ILE A 12 2.06 7.30 3.52
C ILE A 12 1.68 8.73 3.91
N PRO A 13 1.36 9.62 2.94
CA PRO A 13 0.97 10.99 3.24
C PRO A 13 -0.27 11.10 4.15
N GLN A 14 -0.24 12.03 5.10
CA GLN A 14 -1.32 12.21 6.08
C GLN A 14 -2.57 12.87 5.50
N GLU A 15 -2.46 13.63 4.41
CA GLU A 15 -3.60 14.27 3.72
C GLU A 15 -4.52 13.28 2.99
N LEU A 16 -4.12 12.03 2.85
CA LEU A 16 -4.93 11.00 2.20
C LEU A 16 -6.16 10.62 3.05
N SER A 17 -7.22 10.22 2.37
CA SER A 17 -8.39 9.60 3.03
C SER A 17 -7.99 8.30 3.73
N ASP A 18 -8.75 7.90 4.74
CA ASP A 18 -8.48 6.66 5.49
C ASP A 18 -8.51 5.43 4.57
N THR A 19 -9.38 5.42 3.57
CA THR A 19 -9.46 4.33 2.56
C THR A 19 -8.24 4.26 1.65
N ALA A 20 -7.65 5.41 1.30
CA ALA A 20 -6.43 5.47 0.49
C ALA A 20 -5.20 5.02 1.29
N LYS A 21 -5.13 5.43 2.56
CA LYS A 21 -4.08 4.99 3.49
C LYS A 21 -4.10 3.48 3.70
N ASP A 22 -5.29 2.91 3.97
CA ASP A 22 -5.47 1.47 4.14
C ASP A 22 -5.09 0.69 2.87
N PHE A 23 -5.45 1.21 1.69
CA PHE A 23 -5.08 0.60 0.42
C PHE A 23 -3.56 0.55 0.20
N LEU A 24 -2.87 1.67 0.43
CA LEU A 24 -1.41 1.75 0.27
C LEU A 24 -0.69 0.87 1.29
N ALA A 25 -1.16 0.83 2.54
CA ALA A 25 -0.60 -0.06 3.56
C ALA A 25 -0.63 -1.53 3.11
N LYS A 26 -1.76 -1.99 2.53
CA LYS A 26 -1.89 -3.34 1.97
C LYS A 26 -0.96 -3.60 0.78
N CYS A 27 -0.74 -2.60 -0.07
CA CYS A 27 0.21 -2.70 -1.19
C CYS A 27 1.66 -2.86 -0.71
N PHE A 28 1.98 -2.28 0.44
CA PHE A 28 3.32 -2.25 1.01
C PHE A 28 3.64 -3.45 1.92
N GLU A 29 2.68 -4.34 2.15
CA GLU A 29 2.92 -5.60 2.86
C GLU A 29 4.01 -6.44 2.17
N PRO A 30 4.79 -7.24 2.92
CA PRO A 30 5.71 -8.21 2.36
C PRO A 30 4.98 -9.18 1.43
N THR A 31 5.67 -9.71 0.42
CA THR A 31 5.06 -10.59 -0.62
C THR A 31 4.25 -11.77 -0.05
N GLN A 32 4.60 -12.27 1.14
CA GLN A 32 3.89 -13.36 1.82
C GLN A 32 2.50 -12.95 2.35
N LYS A 33 2.29 -11.66 2.65
CA LYS A 33 1.04 -11.12 3.21
C LYS A 33 0.30 -10.19 2.23
N ARG A 34 0.94 -9.84 1.11
CA ARG A 34 0.38 -8.92 0.12
C ARG A 34 -0.84 -9.53 -0.56
N PRO A 35 -1.98 -8.84 -0.57
CA PRO A 35 -3.17 -9.31 -1.28
C PRO A 35 -2.93 -9.40 -2.80
N SER A 36 -3.72 -10.21 -3.49
CA SER A 36 -3.64 -10.28 -4.96
C SER A 36 -4.16 -9.00 -5.61
N ALA A 37 -3.82 -8.77 -6.88
CA ALA A 37 -4.38 -7.65 -7.64
C ALA A 37 -5.92 -7.67 -7.65
N LYS A 38 -6.53 -8.86 -7.69
CA LYS A 38 -7.99 -9.02 -7.62
C LYS A 38 -8.56 -8.56 -6.28
N ASP A 39 -7.88 -8.86 -5.18
CA ASP A 39 -8.32 -8.45 -3.83
C ASP A 39 -8.17 -6.93 -3.66
N LEU A 40 -7.07 -6.36 -4.17
CA LEU A 40 -6.82 -4.92 -4.15
C LEU A 40 -7.86 -4.13 -4.97
N LEU A 41 -8.27 -4.63 -6.13
CA LEU A 41 -9.31 -4.00 -6.95
C LEU A 41 -10.70 -4.03 -6.29
N ASN A 42 -10.95 -4.96 -5.37
CA ASN A 42 -12.20 -5.03 -4.59
C ASN A 42 -12.19 -4.15 -3.33
N HIS A 43 -11.10 -3.41 -3.08
CA HIS A 43 -10.94 -2.55 -1.91
C HIS A 43 -11.97 -1.40 -1.88
N PRO A 44 -12.45 -0.96 -0.69
CA PRO A 44 -13.32 0.21 -0.56
C PRO A 44 -12.77 1.51 -1.14
N PHE A 45 -11.47 1.58 -1.46
CA PHE A 45 -10.86 2.73 -2.12
C PHE A 45 -11.38 2.95 -3.55
N PHE A 46 -11.80 1.88 -4.23
CA PHE A 46 -12.34 1.92 -5.60
C PHE A 46 -13.87 1.89 -5.66
N LYS A 47 -14.55 2.04 -4.52
CA LYS A 47 -16.00 2.20 -4.44
C LYS A 47 -16.34 3.68 -4.33
#